data_AF-A0A7S2GQG4-F1
#
_entry.id   AF-A0A7S2GQG4-F1
#
_cell.length_a   1.000
_cell.length_b   1.000
_cell.length_c   1.000
_cell.angle_alpha   90.00
_cell.angle_beta   90.00
_cell.angle_gamma   90.00
#
_symmetry.space_group_name_H-M   'P 1'
#
loop_
_entity.id
_entity.type
_entity.pdbx_description
1 polymer ?
#
loop_
_entity_poly.entity_id
_entity_poly.type
_entity_poly.pdbx_seq_one_letter_code
_entity_poly.pdbx_strand_id
1 'polypeptide(L)'
;PATDTQPGMPIRFECRVHHVADYALCDPSCKLMMARFNSGQDGNGRVSIEFQELAVSNRTGGQCTPMPAFLQFPWSVIHYIDEASPLAPYVLQSGSGRPSAAEGFAREHVEVICIVIGTAAATGNTFESRASYTAANTHFSHCFADALLHNDVDHSLTVDLSQFSVTWPEDPKNLLKPQCF
;
A
#
# COMPACT_ATOMS: atom_id res chain seq x y z
N PRO A 1 0.30 16.52 -35.42
CA PRO A 1 -0.69 15.77 -34.61
C PRO A 1 -0.03 15.27 -33.32
N ALA A 2 -0.22 15.99 -32.22
CA ALA A 2 0.25 15.59 -30.91
C ALA A 2 -0.49 14.32 -30.50
N THR A 3 0.23 13.23 -30.30
CA THR A 3 -0.29 12.01 -29.67
C THR A 3 -0.51 12.31 -28.20
N ASP A 4 -1.77 12.52 -27.85
CA ASP A 4 -2.26 12.63 -26.48
C ASP A 4 -2.05 11.27 -25.80
N THR A 5 -0.86 11.09 -25.19
CA THR A 5 -0.57 9.94 -24.34
C THR A 5 -1.54 9.99 -23.17
N GLN A 6 -2.51 9.08 -23.15
CA GLN A 6 -3.35 8.88 -21.97
C GLN A 6 -2.45 8.71 -20.74
N PRO A 7 -2.73 9.40 -19.61
CA PRO A 7 -1.92 9.29 -18.43
C PRO A 7 -2.00 7.83 -17.94
N GLY A 8 -0.86 7.13 -18.00
CA GLY A 8 -0.73 5.83 -17.36
C GLY A 8 -1.06 5.96 -15.88
N MET A 9 -1.62 4.90 -15.28
CA MET A 9 -1.93 4.92 -13.85
C MET A 9 -0.68 5.32 -13.06
N PRO A 10 -0.83 6.17 -12.03
CA PRO A 10 0.28 6.49 -11.15
C PRO A 10 0.78 5.22 -10.47
N ILE A 11 2.08 4.98 -10.56
CA ILE A 11 2.76 3.87 -9.89
C ILE A 11 2.54 4.03 -8.39
N ARG A 12 2.22 2.93 -7.69
CA ARG A 12 1.92 2.97 -6.25
C ARG A 12 2.37 1.70 -5.52
N PHE A 13 2.65 1.85 -4.25
CA PHE A 13 2.64 0.76 -3.29
C PHE A 13 1.26 0.72 -2.63
N GLU A 14 0.68 -0.47 -2.49
CA GLU A 14 -0.63 -0.66 -1.88
C GLU A 14 -0.61 -1.88 -0.97
N CYS A 15 -1.17 -1.74 0.23
CA CYS A 15 -1.47 -2.86 1.12
C CYS A 15 -2.87 -2.71 1.72
N ARG A 16 -3.53 -3.82 2.04
CA ARG A 16 -4.86 -3.82 2.66
C ARG A 16 -4.80 -4.03 4.16
N VAL A 17 -5.64 -3.30 4.88
CA VAL A 17 -5.85 -3.43 6.33
C VAL A 17 -7.32 -3.66 6.61
N HIS A 18 -7.63 -4.49 7.60
CA HIS A 18 -9.01 -4.73 8.02
C HIS A 18 -9.06 -5.01 9.52
N HIS A 19 -10.08 -4.51 10.18
CA HIS A 19 -10.32 -4.75 11.59
C HIS A 19 -11.33 -5.88 11.76
N VAL A 20 -10.87 -7.02 12.28
CA VAL A 20 -11.69 -8.24 12.44
C VAL A 20 -12.31 -8.38 13.83
N ALA A 21 -12.04 -7.45 14.75
CA ALA A 21 -12.59 -7.56 16.10
C ALA A 21 -14.08 -7.19 16.14
N ASP A 22 -14.74 -7.57 17.22
CA ASP A 22 -16.16 -7.32 17.49
C ASP A 22 -16.44 -5.89 18.03
N TYR A 23 -15.40 -5.09 18.20
CA TYR A 23 -15.48 -3.68 18.56
C TYR A 23 -14.97 -2.80 17.42
N ALA A 24 -15.29 -1.50 17.46
CA ALA A 24 -14.75 -0.54 16.52
C ALA A 24 -13.37 -0.02 16.98
N LEU A 25 -12.48 0.25 16.03
CA LEU A 25 -11.28 1.02 16.30
C LEU A 25 -11.61 2.52 16.13
N CYS A 26 -11.54 3.29 17.21
CA CYS A 26 -11.72 4.74 17.21
C CYS A 26 -10.44 5.43 16.73
N ASP A 27 -10.61 6.49 15.94
CA ASP A 27 -9.55 7.32 15.35
C ASP A 27 -8.39 6.50 14.75
N PRO A 28 -8.68 5.51 13.90
CA PRO A 28 -7.64 4.68 13.32
C PRO A 28 -6.80 5.50 12.34
N SER A 29 -5.49 5.31 12.40
CA SER A 29 -4.50 5.89 11.51
C SER A 29 -3.64 4.79 10.92
N CYS A 30 -3.30 4.93 9.64
CA CYS A 30 -2.39 4.06 8.93
C CYS A 30 -1.12 4.84 8.59
N LYS A 31 0.04 4.24 8.82
CA LYS A 31 1.34 4.80 8.43
C LYS A 31 2.09 3.78 7.60
N LEU A 32 2.89 4.28 6.66
CA LEU A 32 3.83 3.48 5.89
C LEU A 32 5.24 3.99 6.17
N MET A 33 6.15 3.06 6.46
CA MET A 33 7.56 3.35 6.68
C MET A 33 8.39 2.48 5.75
N MET A 34 9.34 3.06 5.03
CA MET A 34 10.41 2.31 4.39
C MET A 34 11.54 2.11 5.38
N ALA A 35 12.01 0.87 5.53
CA ALA A 35 13.23 0.51 6.22
C ALA A 35 14.25 -0.01 5.20
N ARG A 36 15.50 0.44 5.31
CA ARG A 36 16.63 -0.04 4.51
C ARG A 36 17.72 -0.56 5.44
N PHE A 37 18.10 -1.82 5.24
CA PHE A 37 19.11 -2.48 6.06
C PHE A 37 20.46 -2.46 5.34
N ASN A 38 21.43 -1.77 5.92
CA ASN A 38 22.80 -1.74 5.43
C ASN A 38 23.68 -2.59 6.33
N SER A 39 24.29 -3.63 5.79
CA SER A 39 25.39 -4.32 6.47
C SER A 39 26.63 -3.41 6.48
N GLY A 40 27.17 -3.14 7.67
CA GLY A 40 28.42 -2.40 7.82
C GLY A 40 29.54 -3.06 7.03
N GLN A 41 30.24 -2.27 6.22
CA GLN A 41 31.39 -2.74 5.42
C GLN A 41 32.62 -3.04 6.29
N ASP A 42 32.56 -2.78 7.60
CA ASP A 42 33.67 -2.88 8.54
C ASP A 42 33.92 -4.31 9.07
N GLY A 43 33.17 -5.32 8.59
CA GLY A 43 33.37 -6.73 8.96
C GLY A 43 32.96 -7.06 10.40
N ASN A 44 32.42 -6.11 11.15
CA ASN A 44 32.02 -6.28 12.56
C ASN A 44 30.60 -6.85 12.74
N GLY A 45 29.94 -7.26 11.65
CA GLY A 45 28.57 -7.79 11.69
C GLY A 45 27.51 -6.78 12.15
N ARG A 46 27.81 -5.48 12.08
CA ARG A 46 26.86 -4.42 12.43
C ARG A 46 25.88 -4.19 11.29
N VAL A 47 24.59 -4.07 11.62
CA VAL A 47 23.55 -3.69 10.67
C VAL A 47 23.05 -2.31 11.06
N SER A 48 23.09 -1.35 10.14
CA SER A 48 22.40 -0.07 10.30
C SER A 48 21.06 -0.14 9.59
N ILE A 49 20.04 0.45 10.20
CA ILE A 49 18.69 0.49 9.66
C ILE A 49 18.32 1.97 9.50
N GLU A 50 17.97 2.34 8.28
CA GLU A 50 17.47 3.67 7.97
C GLU A 50 15.96 3.61 7.77
N PHE A 51 15.23 4.51 8.42
CA PHE A 51 13.78 4.63 8.29
C PHE A 51 13.39 5.92 7.59
N GLN A 52 12.45 5.84 6.65
CA GLN A 52 11.85 6.99 5.99
C GLN A 52 10.34 6.81 5.91
N GLU A 53 9.57 7.84 6.25
CA GLU A 53 8.11 7.79 6.16
C GLU A 53 7.66 7.87 4.69
N LEU A 54 6.70 7.04 4.32
CA LEU A 54 6.05 7.06 3.02
C LEU A 54 4.71 7.76 3.14
N ALA A 55 4.50 8.81 2.34
CA ALA A 55 3.27 9.58 2.35
C ALA A 55 2.06 8.71 1.98
N VAL A 56 1.16 8.48 2.93
CA VAL A 56 -0.10 7.77 2.69
C VAL A 56 -1.08 8.70 1.98
N SER A 57 -1.56 8.28 0.82
CA SER A 57 -2.52 9.01 -0.01
C SER A 57 -3.87 8.31 0.02
N ASN A 58 -4.72 8.67 0.99
CA ASN A 58 -6.15 8.33 0.96
C ASN A 58 -6.89 9.30 0.02
N ARG A 59 -6.44 9.44 -1.23
CA ARG A 59 -6.98 10.44 -2.17
C ARG A 59 -8.31 9.98 -2.76
N THR A 60 -9.39 10.66 -2.41
CA THR A 60 -10.61 10.76 -3.23
C THR A 60 -10.77 12.20 -3.71
N GLY A 61 -10.90 12.39 -5.02
CA GLY A 61 -11.39 13.64 -5.61
C GLY A 61 -10.57 14.92 -5.39
N GLY A 62 -9.30 14.97 -5.84
CA GLY A 62 -8.57 16.22 -6.11
C GLY A 62 -8.25 17.15 -4.91
N GLN A 63 -8.79 16.89 -3.73
CA GLN A 63 -8.49 17.63 -2.49
C GLN A 63 -7.77 16.71 -1.50
N CYS A 64 -6.65 17.20 -0.96
CA CYS A 64 -5.81 16.51 0.01
C CYS A 64 -6.41 16.56 1.43
N THR A 65 -7.67 16.17 1.61
CA THR A 65 -8.20 15.91 2.95
C THR A 65 -7.92 14.45 3.29
N PRO A 66 -7.05 14.14 4.27
CA PRO A 66 -6.87 12.77 4.70
C PRO A 66 -8.18 12.27 5.28
N MET A 67 -8.86 11.37 4.57
CA MET A 67 -9.99 10.67 5.17
C MET A 67 -9.43 9.73 6.24
N PRO A 68 -9.89 9.83 7.51
CA PRO A 68 -9.51 8.87 8.53
C PRO A 68 -9.87 7.47 8.05
N ALA A 69 -9.02 6.49 8.36
CA ALA A 69 -9.22 5.13 7.86
C ALA A 69 -10.58 4.62 8.37
N PHE A 70 -11.42 4.08 7.49
CA PHE A 70 -12.68 3.50 7.90
C PHE A 70 -12.58 1.98 7.90
N LEU A 71 -12.06 1.44 9.00
CA LEU A 71 -11.70 0.02 9.10
C LEU A 71 -12.88 -0.93 9.32
N GLN A 72 -14.12 -0.47 9.15
CA GLN A 72 -15.30 -1.36 9.10
C GLN A 72 -15.30 -2.22 7.83
N PHE A 73 -14.65 -1.74 6.77
CA PHE A 73 -14.41 -2.49 5.54
C PHE A 73 -12.90 -2.66 5.32
N PRO A 74 -12.48 -3.64 4.49
CA PRO A 74 -11.12 -3.67 3.98
C PRO A 74 -10.72 -2.32 3.41
N TRP A 75 -9.61 -1.77 3.89
CA TRP A 75 -9.13 -0.45 3.53
C TRP A 75 -7.78 -0.55 2.81
N SER A 76 -7.64 0.14 1.68
CA SER A 76 -6.37 0.22 0.96
C SER A 76 -5.52 1.38 1.49
N VAL A 77 -4.33 1.05 1.98
CA VAL A 77 -3.30 2.01 2.37
C VAL A 77 -2.38 2.18 1.17
N ILE A 78 -2.43 3.35 0.54
CA ILE A 78 -1.75 3.62 -0.73
C ILE A 78 -0.65 4.65 -0.54
N HIS A 79 0.52 4.39 -1.13
CA HIS A 79 1.57 5.39 -1.35
C HIS A 79 1.85 5.52 -2.84
N TYR A 80 1.60 6.69 -3.41
CA TYR A 80 1.98 6.96 -4.81
C TYR A 80 3.49 7.19 -4.91
N ILE A 81 4.08 6.59 -5.93
CA ILE A 81 5.52 6.63 -6.19
C ILE A 81 5.76 7.61 -7.33
N ASP A 82 6.02 8.86 -6.95
CA ASP A 82 6.55 9.89 -7.84
C ASP A 82 8.07 10.06 -7.63
N GLU A 83 8.69 11.05 -8.28
CA GLU A 83 10.14 11.29 -8.16
C GLU A 83 10.59 11.68 -6.74
N ALA A 84 9.66 12.16 -5.89
CA ALA A 84 9.95 12.54 -4.51
C ALA A 84 9.79 11.37 -3.53
N SER A 85 9.18 10.26 -3.96
CA SER A 85 9.02 9.06 -3.14
C SER A 85 10.37 8.43 -2.79
N PRO A 86 10.58 8.02 -1.52
CA PRO A 86 11.72 7.18 -1.15
C PRO A 86 11.82 5.86 -1.94
N LEU A 87 10.71 5.38 -2.51
CA LEU A 87 10.68 4.18 -3.34
C LEU A 87 11.06 4.44 -4.81
N ALA A 88 11.14 5.70 -5.24
CA ALA A 88 11.41 6.08 -6.61
C ALA A 88 12.66 5.44 -7.23
N PRO A 89 13.82 5.38 -6.54
CA PRO A 89 15.04 4.77 -7.09
C PRO A 89 14.89 3.30 -7.46
N TYR A 90 13.96 2.59 -6.80
CA TYR A 90 13.74 1.16 -6.98
C TYR A 90 12.69 0.85 -8.04
N VAL A 91 11.74 1.76 -8.27
CA VAL A 91 10.55 1.47 -9.09
C VAL A 91 10.53 2.25 -10.40
N LEU A 92 10.84 3.55 -10.38
CA LEU A 92 10.73 4.42 -11.56
C LEU A 92 11.84 4.20 -12.58
N GLN A 93 12.95 3.59 -12.16
CA GLN A 93 14.16 3.48 -12.95
C GLN A 93 14.24 2.18 -13.77
N SER A 94 13.11 1.70 -14.30
CA SER A 94 13.00 0.48 -15.08
C SER A 94 13.35 0.71 -16.56
N GLY A 95 14.41 0.06 -17.07
CA GLY A 95 14.88 0.17 -18.46
C GLY A 95 15.82 -0.99 -18.82
N SER A 96 16.21 -1.11 -20.10
CA SER A 96 17.09 -2.21 -20.56
C SER A 96 18.44 -2.19 -19.82
N GLY A 97 18.70 -3.26 -19.06
CA GLY A 97 19.93 -3.43 -18.26
C GLY A 97 19.86 -2.96 -16.81
N ARG A 98 18.70 -2.54 -16.30
CA ARG A 98 18.48 -2.21 -14.88
C ARG A 98 17.69 -3.30 -14.16
N PRO A 99 17.90 -3.50 -12.84
CA PRO A 99 17.16 -4.49 -12.07
C PRO A 99 15.67 -4.13 -12.05
N SER A 100 14.82 -5.15 -12.06
CA SER A 100 13.39 -5.01 -11.75
C SER A 100 13.19 -4.44 -10.34
N ALA A 101 12.00 -3.90 -10.06
CA ALA A 101 11.66 -3.40 -8.72
C ALA A 101 11.88 -4.46 -7.62
N ALA A 102 11.54 -5.73 -7.92
CA ALA A 102 11.78 -6.86 -7.02
C ALA A 102 13.27 -7.07 -6.73
N GLU A 103 14.11 -7.04 -7.76
CA GLU A 103 15.57 -7.17 -7.62
C GLU A 103 16.17 -5.97 -6.88
N GLY A 104 15.67 -4.75 -7.13
CA GLY A 104 16.07 -3.54 -6.43
C GLY A 104 15.79 -3.64 -4.92
N PHE A 105 14.56 -4.02 -4.55
CA PHE A 105 14.18 -4.24 -3.15
C PHE A 105 15.01 -5.34 -2.50
N ALA A 106 15.25 -6.45 -3.19
CA ALA A 106 16.00 -7.58 -2.66
C ALA A 106 17.47 -7.22 -2.43
N ARG A 107 18.11 -6.54 -3.39
CA ARG A 107 19.52 -6.18 -3.36
C ARG A 107 19.84 -5.16 -2.27
N GLU A 108 18.95 -4.20 -2.05
CA GLU A 108 19.13 -3.16 -1.03
C GLU A 108 18.40 -3.45 0.28
N HIS A 109 17.87 -4.67 0.44
CA HIS A 109 17.14 -5.08 1.63
C HIS A 109 16.06 -4.06 2.04
N VAL A 110 15.25 -3.65 1.08
CA VAL A 110 14.15 -2.70 1.31
C VAL A 110 12.96 -3.45 1.90
N GLU A 111 12.42 -2.88 2.97
CA GLU A 111 11.22 -3.35 3.65
C GLU A 111 10.24 -2.20 3.81
N VAL A 112 8.97 -2.40 3.45
CA VAL A 112 7.89 -1.44 3.72
C VAL A 112 7.06 -1.97 4.87
N ILE A 113 6.92 -1.16 5.92
CA ILE A 113 6.20 -1.49 7.14
C ILE A 113 4.91 -0.69 7.16
N CYS A 114 3.77 -1.39 7.22
CA CYS A 114 2.48 -0.79 7.49
C CYS A 114 2.17 -0.86 8.98
N ILE A 115 1.80 0.28 9.56
CA ILE A 115 1.44 0.40 10.96
C ILE A 115 0.00 0.92 11.04
N VAL A 116 -0.86 0.21 11.76
CA VAL A 116 -2.22 0.65 12.09
C VAL A 116 -2.26 0.95 13.58
N ILE A 117 -2.65 2.17 13.94
CA ILE A 117 -2.79 2.61 15.33
C ILE A 117 -4.21 3.15 15.51
N GLY A 118 -4.86 2.81 16.62
CA GLY A 118 -6.12 3.44 17.03
C GLY A 118 -6.47 3.10 18.46
N THR A 119 -7.66 3.49 18.91
CA THR A 119 -8.13 3.21 20.28
C THR A 119 -9.30 2.23 20.22
N ALA A 120 -9.21 1.12 20.94
CA ALA A 120 -10.31 0.16 21.01
C ALA A 120 -11.53 0.80 21.70
N ALA A 121 -12.67 0.83 20.99
CA ALA A 121 -13.90 1.44 21.49
C ALA A 121 -14.29 0.89 22.87
N ALA A 122 -14.83 1.77 23.72
CA ALA A 122 -15.30 1.46 25.08
C ALA A 122 -14.25 0.94 26.08
N THR A 123 -12.97 0.81 25.70
CA THR A 123 -11.90 0.36 26.62
C THR A 123 -10.87 1.43 26.93
N GLY A 124 -10.70 2.43 26.04
CA GLY A 124 -9.64 3.44 26.16
C GLY A 124 -8.23 2.91 25.89
N ASN A 125 -8.08 1.63 25.53
CA ASN A 125 -6.79 1.02 25.24
C ASN A 125 -6.34 1.36 23.82
N THR A 126 -5.11 1.85 23.69
CA THR A 126 -4.46 2.00 22.38
C THR A 126 -4.06 0.64 21.84
N PHE A 127 -4.32 0.44 20.55
CA PHE A 127 -3.98 -0.76 19.79
C PHE A 127 -3.00 -0.37 18.68
N GLU A 128 -1.97 -1.19 18.49
CA GLU A 128 -1.03 -1.09 17.37
C GLU A 128 -0.90 -2.45 16.70
N SER A 129 -1.03 -2.48 15.38
CA SER A 129 -0.71 -3.64 14.53
C SER A 129 0.30 -3.25 13.47
N ARG A 130 1.21 -4.17 13.16
CA ARG A 130 2.31 -3.98 12.22
C ARG A 130 2.36 -5.13 11.22
N ALA A 131 2.54 -4.80 9.95
CA ALA A 131 2.79 -5.76 8.87
C ALA A 131 3.98 -5.28 8.04
N SER A 132 4.71 -6.22 7.45
CA SER A 132 5.94 -5.94 6.72
C SER A 132 5.94 -6.58 5.33
N TYR A 133 6.44 -5.82 4.37
CA TYR A 133 6.48 -6.16 2.95
C TYR A 133 7.91 -6.02 2.42
N THR A 134 8.49 -7.12 1.98
CA THR A 134 9.82 -7.23 1.40
C THR A 134 9.71 -7.65 -0.07
N ALA A 135 10.83 -7.75 -0.79
CA ALA A 135 10.85 -8.30 -2.14
C ALA A 135 10.20 -9.70 -2.25
N ALA A 136 10.25 -10.50 -1.18
CA ALA A 136 9.80 -11.90 -1.21
C ALA A 136 8.28 -12.08 -1.08
N ASN A 137 7.57 -11.12 -0.47
CA ASN A 137 6.13 -11.20 -0.23
C ASN A 137 5.33 -10.04 -0.87
N THR A 138 6.00 -9.17 -1.62
CA THR A 138 5.36 -8.11 -2.41
C THR A 138 5.06 -8.62 -3.82
N HIS A 139 3.80 -8.52 -4.23
CA HIS A 139 3.40 -8.84 -5.60
C HIS A 139 3.55 -7.60 -6.48
N PHE A 140 4.65 -7.52 -7.23
CA PHE A 140 4.92 -6.42 -8.15
C PHE A 140 4.01 -6.49 -9.39
N SER A 141 3.53 -5.34 -9.87
CA SER A 141 2.61 -5.25 -11.02
C SER A 141 1.31 -6.04 -10.83
N HIS A 142 0.75 -5.98 -9.63
CA HIS A 142 -0.52 -6.61 -9.28
C HIS A 142 -1.47 -5.58 -8.66
N CYS A 143 -2.76 -5.84 -8.81
CA CYS A 143 -3.84 -5.15 -8.11
C CYS A 143 -4.57 -6.13 -7.19
N PHE A 144 -5.15 -5.59 -6.13
CA PHE A 144 -6.04 -6.32 -5.25
C PHE A 144 -7.38 -6.65 -5.92
N ALA A 145 -7.92 -7.83 -5.63
CA ALA A 145 -9.30 -8.20 -5.99
C ALA A 145 -10.31 -7.37 -5.19
N ASP A 146 -11.47 -7.07 -5.76
CA ASP A 146 -12.55 -6.39 -5.03
C ASP A 146 -13.03 -7.25 -3.85
N ALA A 147 -12.95 -6.71 -2.64
CA ALA A 147 -13.45 -7.37 -1.42
C ALA A 147 -14.75 -6.73 -0.90
N LEU A 148 -15.17 -5.60 -1.50
CA LEU A 148 -16.44 -4.94 -1.21
C LEU A 148 -17.29 -4.99 -2.47
N LEU A 149 -18.40 -5.72 -2.40
CA LEU A 149 -19.32 -5.92 -3.52
C LEU A 149 -20.60 -5.12 -3.25
N HIS A 150 -20.98 -4.27 -4.19
CA HIS A 150 -22.25 -3.56 -4.15
C HIS A 150 -23.28 -4.31 -4.98
N ASN A 151 -24.46 -4.54 -4.39
CA ASN A 151 -25.60 -5.06 -5.12
C ASN A 151 -26.47 -3.89 -5.58
N ASP A 152 -26.47 -3.62 -6.88
CA ASP A 152 -27.23 -2.51 -7.46
C ASP A 152 -28.75 -2.64 -7.32
N VAL A 153 -29.27 -3.85 -7.04
CA VAL A 153 -30.71 -4.11 -6.96
C VAL A 153 -31.28 -3.77 -5.59
N ASP A 154 -30.61 -4.19 -4.51
CA ASP A 154 -31.07 -3.98 -3.14
C ASP A 154 -30.23 -2.96 -2.35
N HIS A 155 -29.23 -2.36 -3.01
CA HIS A 155 -28.27 -1.41 -2.44
C HIS A 155 -27.49 -1.93 -1.23
N SER A 156 -27.39 -3.26 -1.08
CA SER A 156 -26.58 -3.87 -0.03
C SER A 156 -25.10 -3.87 -0.38
N LEU A 157 -24.27 -3.84 0.68
CA LEU A 157 -22.82 -4.01 0.60
C LEU A 157 -22.45 -5.37 1.21
N THR A 158 -21.74 -6.18 0.44
CA THR A 158 -21.20 -7.46 0.90
C THR A 158 -19.69 -7.36 0.99
N VAL A 159 -19.14 -7.71 2.15
CA VAL A 159 -17.69 -7.84 2.35
C VAL A 159 -17.30 -9.30 2.14
N ASP A 160 -16.61 -9.59 1.03
CA ASP A 160 -16.04 -10.91 0.78
C ASP A 160 -14.58 -10.96 1.25
N LEU A 161 -14.39 -11.37 2.51
CA LEU A 161 -13.06 -11.49 3.10
C LEU A 161 -12.23 -12.62 2.48
N SER A 162 -12.83 -13.53 1.70
CA SER A 162 -12.04 -14.52 0.94
C SER A 162 -11.18 -13.85 -0.15
N GLN A 163 -11.59 -12.66 -0.61
CA GLN A 163 -10.87 -11.85 -1.60
C GLN A 163 -9.85 -10.88 -0.97
N PHE A 164 -9.78 -10.78 0.36
CA PHE A 164 -8.96 -9.78 1.05
C PHE A 164 -7.47 -9.84 0.66
N SER A 165 -6.91 -11.05 0.57
CA SER A 165 -5.51 -11.25 0.20
C SER A 165 -5.31 -11.57 -1.28
N VAL A 166 -6.39 -11.70 -2.05
CA VAL A 166 -6.31 -12.08 -3.46
C VAL A 166 -5.83 -10.90 -4.30
N THR A 167 -4.88 -11.17 -5.18
CA THR A 167 -4.31 -10.20 -6.12
C THR A 167 -4.28 -10.78 -7.53
N TRP A 168 -4.39 -9.92 -8.53
CA TRP A 168 -4.30 -10.28 -9.95
C TRP A 168 -3.22 -9.44 -10.62
N PRO A 169 -2.49 -9.98 -11.63
CA PRO A 169 -1.60 -9.17 -12.44
C PRO A 169 -2.36 -7.97 -13.04
N GLU A 170 -1.75 -6.79 -13.05
CA GLU A 170 -2.34 -5.63 -13.71
C GLU A 170 -2.55 -5.92 -15.20
N ASP A 171 -3.80 -5.81 -15.68
CA ASP A 171 -4.11 -5.86 -17.10
C ASP A 171 -4.06 -4.44 -17.69
N PRO A 172 -3.14 -4.14 -18.62
CA PRO A 172 -3.08 -2.86 -19.32
C PRO A 172 -4.35 -2.51 -20.11
N LYS A 173 -5.35 -3.39 -20.20
CA LYS A 173 -6.63 -3.14 -20.88
C LYS A 173 -7.79 -2.88 -19.91
N ASN A 174 -7.63 -3.16 -18.62
CA ASN A 174 -8.65 -2.86 -17.58
C ASN A 174 -8.50 -1.45 -16.98
N LEU A 175 -7.80 -0.55 -17.69
CA LEU A 175 -7.48 0.85 -17.35
C LEU A 175 -8.69 1.78 -17.09
N LEU A 176 -9.92 1.27 -17.20
CA LEU A 176 -11.15 2.05 -17.15
C LEU A 176 -12.13 1.62 -16.07
N LYS A 177 -11.74 0.77 -15.11
CA LYS A 177 -12.54 0.64 -13.90
C LYS A 177 -12.10 1.73 -12.91
N PRO A 178 -12.82 2.85 -12.79
CA PRO A 178 -12.73 3.64 -11.58
C PRO A 178 -13.06 2.68 -10.44
N GLN A 179 -12.10 2.47 -9.55
CA GLN A 179 -12.40 1.79 -8.30
C GLN A 179 -13.33 2.73 -7.53
N CYS A 180 -14.62 2.39 -7.50
CA CYS A 180 -15.60 2.98 -6.58
C CYS A 180 -15.11 2.67 -5.15
N PHE A 181 -14.98 3.59 -4.19
CA PHE A 181 -15.51 4.95 -3.98
C PHE A 181 -14.38 5.90 -3.54
#